data_AF-A0A1F6VHI8-F1
#
_entry.id   AF-A0A1F6VHI8-F1
#
_cell.length_a   1.000
_cell.length_b   1.000
_cell.length_c   1.000
_cell.angle_alpha   90.00
_cell.angle_beta   90.00
_cell.angle_gamma   90.00
#
_symmetry.space_group_name_H-M   'P 1'
#
loop_
_entity.id
_entity.type
_entity.pdbx_description
1 polymer ?
#
loop_
_entity_poly.entity_id
_entity_poly.type
_entity_poly.pdbx_seq_one_letter_code
_entity_poly.pdbx_strand_id
1 'polypeptide(L)'
;MERVLENHEQAVLSAGGGIVSEAETYNLLLSHCFTVWIKAAPEEHMARVVAQGDFRPMQDNKGAMEDLRNILNAREPLYSKADVTVDTSGMSEQESLSTLRRFVTA
;
A
#
# COMPACT_ATOMS: atom_id res chain seq x y z
N MET A 1 4.21 16.44 3.16
CA MET A 1 2.84 15.97 2.87
C MET A 1 1.89 17.16 2.82
N GLU A 2 1.81 17.94 3.88
CA GLU A 2 0.97 19.17 4.01
C GLU A 2 1.03 20.07 2.78
N ARG A 3 2.22 20.49 2.35
CA ARG A 3 2.37 21.34 1.15
C ARG A 3 1.72 20.76 -0.12
N VAL A 4 1.69 19.44 -0.29
CA VAL A 4 1.06 18.82 -1.46
C VAL A 4 -0.47 18.90 -1.34
N LEU A 5 -1.00 18.66 -0.13
CA LEU A 5 -2.44 18.76 0.16
C LEU A 5 -2.94 20.21 0.03
N GLU A 6 -2.11 21.19 0.36
CA GLU A 6 -2.48 22.61 0.29
C GLU A 6 -2.43 23.20 -1.13
N ASN A 7 -1.54 22.68 -2.00
CA ASN A 7 -1.27 23.31 -3.30
C ASN A 7 -1.88 22.55 -4.50
N HIS A 8 -2.54 21.41 -4.27
CA HIS A 8 -3.16 20.62 -5.33
C HIS A 8 -4.58 20.21 -4.95
N GLU A 9 -5.58 20.75 -5.67
CA GLU A 9 -6.98 20.34 -5.49
C GLU A 9 -7.25 18.89 -5.92
N GLN A 10 -6.49 18.37 -6.88
CA GLN A 10 -6.64 17.00 -7.38
C GLN A 10 -5.27 16.36 -7.60
N ALA A 11 -4.99 15.28 -6.87
CA ALA A 11 -3.76 14.51 -7.01
C ALA A 11 -3.97 13.05 -6.60
N VAL A 12 -3.16 12.15 -7.15
CA VAL A 12 -3.05 10.75 -6.69
C VAL A 12 -1.71 10.60 -5.97
N LEU A 13 -1.75 10.19 -4.70
CA LEU A 13 -0.57 10.03 -3.86
C LEU A 13 -0.30 8.54 -3.64
N SER A 14 0.87 8.07 -4.07
CA SER A 14 1.37 6.75 -3.67
C SER A 14 2.24 6.91 -2.43
N ALA A 15 1.72 6.49 -1.28
CA ALA A 15 2.45 6.52 -0.02
C ALA A 15 3.32 5.27 0.13
N GLY A 16 4.54 5.43 0.65
CA GLY A 16 5.43 4.30 0.94
C GLY A 16 4.81 3.38 2.00
N GLY A 17 5.09 2.07 1.93
CA GLY A 17 4.49 1.08 2.84
C GLY A 17 4.71 1.36 4.33
N GLY A 18 5.76 2.10 4.70
CA GLY A 18 6.01 2.49 6.08
C GLY A 18 5.06 3.54 6.66
N ILE A 19 4.26 4.24 5.83
CA ILE A 19 3.49 5.44 6.21
C ILE A 19 2.61 5.24 7.44
N VAL A 20 2.00 4.07 7.56
CA VAL A 20 1.12 3.71 8.69
C VAL A 20 1.82 3.69 10.03
N SER A 21 3.16 3.58 10.03
CA SER A 21 3.97 3.56 11.26
C SER A 21 4.23 4.98 11.81
N GLU A 22 3.96 6.02 11.01
CA GLU A 22 4.09 7.42 11.40
C GLU A 22 2.68 7.99 11.59
N ALA A 23 2.21 7.99 12.84
CA ALA A 23 0.81 8.20 13.15
C ALA A 23 0.31 9.60 12.74
N GLU A 24 1.13 10.63 12.88
CA GLU A 24 0.74 12.01 12.55
C GLU A 24 0.50 12.17 11.05
N THR A 25 1.47 11.77 10.22
CA THR A 25 1.34 11.85 8.75
C THR A 25 0.23 10.95 8.23
N TYR A 26 0.05 9.74 8.81
CA TYR A 26 -1.03 8.86 8.36
C TYR A 26 -2.41 9.42 8.72
N ASN A 27 -2.58 9.98 9.91
CA ASN A 27 -3.83 10.64 10.30
C ASN A 27 -4.13 11.87 9.43
N LEU A 28 -3.11 12.62 9.00
CA LEU A 28 -3.28 13.71 8.05
C LEU A 28 -3.88 13.19 6.72
N LEU A 29 -3.34 12.09 6.18
CA LEU A 29 -3.87 11.47 4.97
C LEU A 29 -5.31 10.96 5.16
N LEU A 30 -5.60 10.27 6.25
CA LEU A 30 -6.95 9.76 6.56
C LEU A 30 -7.99 10.88 6.69
N SER A 31 -7.58 12.08 7.11
CA SER A 31 -8.50 13.20 7.33
C SER A 31 -8.68 14.11 6.11
N HIS A 32 -7.73 14.12 5.17
CA HIS A 32 -7.71 15.06 4.05
C HIS A 32 -7.82 14.40 2.67
N CYS A 33 -7.65 13.08 2.59
CA CYS A 33 -7.71 12.33 1.33
C CYS A 33 -8.75 11.22 1.40
N PHE A 34 -9.27 10.84 0.23
CA PHE A 34 -9.86 9.51 0.07
C PHE A 34 -8.72 8.48 0.00
N THR A 35 -8.70 7.56 0.95
CA THR A 35 -7.60 6.61 1.15
C THR A 35 -7.98 5.21 0.70
N VAL A 36 -7.09 4.60 -0.10
CA VAL A 36 -7.27 3.22 -0.56
C VAL A 36 -6.09 2.36 -0.11
N TRP A 37 -6.39 1.29 0.62
CA TRP A 37 -5.42 0.25 0.91
C TRP A 37 -5.39 -0.78 -0.23
N ILE A 38 -4.28 -0.85 -0.95
CA ILE A 38 -4.01 -1.89 -1.95
C ILE A 38 -3.38 -3.10 -1.26
N LYS A 39 -4.18 -4.15 -1.04
CA LYS A 39 -3.76 -5.41 -0.43
C LYS A 39 -3.32 -6.41 -1.50
N ALA A 40 -2.36 -7.26 -1.17
CA ALA A 40 -1.95 -8.40 -1.97
C ALA A 40 -1.46 -9.51 -1.03
N ALA A 41 -1.52 -10.77 -1.48
CA ALA A 41 -0.94 -11.89 -0.77
C ALA A 41 0.57 -11.67 -0.55
N PRO A 42 1.13 -12.05 0.62
CA PRO A 42 2.56 -11.88 0.90
C PRO A 42 3.48 -12.47 -0.17
N GLU A 43 3.12 -13.63 -0.72
CA GLU A 43 3.88 -14.33 -1.75
C GLU A 43 3.89 -13.55 -3.07
N GLU A 44 2.75 -12.97 -3.45
CA GLU A 44 2.68 -12.10 -4.63
C GLU A 44 3.44 -10.80 -4.42
N HIS A 45 3.37 -10.21 -3.22
CA HIS A 45 4.14 -9.02 -2.88
C HIS A 45 5.64 -9.27 -3.07
N MET A 46 6.16 -10.36 -2.51
CA MET A 46 7.57 -10.73 -2.68
C MET A 46 7.91 -11.01 -4.14
N ALA A 47 7.07 -11.76 -4.86
CA ALA A 47 7.28 -12.04 -6.27
C ALA A 47 7.37 -10.75 -7.11
N ARG A 48 6.51 -9.75 -6.84
CA ARG A 48 6.54 -8.44 -7.51
C ARG A 48 7.83 -7.67 -7.21
N VAL A 49 8.32 -7.70 -5.97
CA VAL A 49 9.59 -7.06 -5.57
C VAL A 49 10.79 -7.71 -6.27
N VAL A 50 10.83 -9.04 -6.32
CA VAL A 50 11.86 -9.81 -7.05
C VAL A 50 11.84 -9.49 -8.54
N ALA A 51 10.65 -9.47 -9.16
CA ALA A 51 10.49 -9.22 -10.59
C ALA A 51 10.98 -7.81 -11.00
N GLN A 52 10.98 -6.86 -10.06
CA GLN A 52 11.52 -5.51 -10.26
C GLN A 52 13.05 -5.45 -10.11
N GLY A 53 13.71 -6.58 -9.82
CA GLY A 53 15.16 -6.67 -9.63
C GLY A 53 15.64 -6.26 -8.24
N ASP A 54 14.73 -6.07 -7.28
CA ASP A 54 15.08 -5.73 -5.90
C ASP A 54 15.25 -7.00 -5.06
N PHE A 55 16.49 -7.48 -5.01
CA PHE A 55 16.85 -8.67 -4.23
C PHE A 55 17.23 -8.35 -2.79
N ARG A 56 17.30 -7.07 -2.40
CA ARG A 56 17.73 -6.65 -1.05
C ARG A 56 16.92 -7.33 0.08
N PRO A 57 15.60 -7.55 -0.03
CA PRO A 57 14.85 -8.23 1.02
C PRO A 57 15.29 -9.68 1.28
N MET A 58 15.89 -10.34 0.28
CA MET A 58 16.31 -11.75 0.33
C MET A 58 17.81 -11.93 0.49
N GLN A 59 18.60 -10.88 0.27
CA GLN A 59 20.04 -10.92 0.49
C GLN A 59 20.31 -11.20 1.96
N ASP A 60 21.01 -12.31 2.22
CA ASP A 60 21.44 -12.78 3.54
C ASP A 60 20.33 -13.17 4.53
N ASN A 61 19.05 -13.21 4.11
CA ASN A 61 17.93 -13.54 5.00
C ASN A 61 17.08 -14.73 4.51
N LYS A 62 17.32 -15.91 5.10
CA LYS A 62 16.50 -17.11 4.87
C LYS A 62 15.06 -16.99 5.42
N GLY A 63 14.81 -16.04 6.33
CA GLY A 63 13.52 -15.75 6.94
C GLY A 63 12.75 -14.59 6.29
N ALA A 64 13.22 -14.05 5.16
CA ALA A 64 12.64 -12.85 4.53
C ALA A 64 11.11 -12.91 4.31
N MET A 65 10.58 -14.08 3.94
CA MET A 65 9.14 -14.27 3.79
C MET A 65 8.38 -14.25 5.11
N GLU A 66 8.97 -14.79 6.17
CA GLU A 66 8.38 -14.76 7.51
C GLU A 66 8.38 -13.34 8.06
N ASP A 67 9.48 -12.61 7.89
CA ASP A 67 9.57 -11.19 8.25
C ASP A 67 8.55 -10.34 7.50
N LEU A 68 8.38 -10.57 6.18
CA LEU A 68 7.34 -9.89 5.40
C LEU A 68 5.94 -10.17 5.97
N ARG A 69 5.61 -11.44 6.26
CA ARG A 69 4.32 -11.80 6.86
C ARG A 69 4.12 -11.10 8.21
N ASN A 70 5.15 -11.07 9.06
CA ASN A 70 5.10 -10.41 10.36
C ASN A 70 4.87 -8.90 10.22
N ILE A 71 5.55 -8.24 9.27
CA ILE A 71 5.37 -6.81 8.98
C ILE A 71 3.94 -6.52 8.51
N LEU A 72 3.41 -7.33 7.58
CA LEU A 72 2.07 -7.15 7.06
C LEU A 72 1.01 -7.37 8.15
N ASN A 73 1.14 -8.42 8.95
CA ASN A 73 0.24 -8.70 10.07
C ASN A 73 0.25 -7.57 11.12
N ALA A 74 1.43 -7.03 11.44
CA ALA A 74 1.55 -5.94 12.39
C ALA A 74 0.92 -4.62 11.88
N ARG A 75 0.94 -4.41 10.56
CA ARG A 75 0.44 -3.18 9.91
C ARG A 75 -1.02 -3.28 9.47
N GLU A 76 -1.58 -4.47 9.34
CA GLU A 76 -2.97 -4.68 8.89
C GLU A 76 -4.00 -3.86 9.69
N PRO A 77 -3.98 -3.79 11.04
CA PRO A 77 -4.92 -2.95 11.79
C PRO A 77 -4.79 -1.44 11.53
N LEU A 78 -3.63 -1.01 11.01
CA LEU A 78 -3.39 0.38 10.67
C LEU A 78 -3.86 0.65 9.24
N TYR A 79 -3.49 -0.19 8.28
CA TYR A 79 -3.97 -0.08 6.90
C TYR A 79 -5.49 -0.18 6.80
N SER A 80 -6.13 -0.99 7.65
CA SER A 80 -7.59 -1.15 7.66
C SER A 80 -8.36 0.11 8.07
N LYS A 81 -7.67 1.19 8.48
CA LYS A 81 -8.28 2.50 8.72
C LYS A 81 -8.58 3.27 7.44
N ALA A 82 -8.04 2.83 6.30
CA ALA A 82 -8.34 3.42 5.00
C ALA A 82 -9.84 3.31 4.66
N ASP A 83 -10.36 4.24 3.86
CA ASP A 83 -11.77 4.29 3.47
C ASP A 83 -12.19 3.04 2.70
N VAL A 84 -11.30 2.52 1.86
CA VAL A 84 -11.54 1.31 1.06
C VAL A 84 -10.32 0.41 1.08
N THR A 85 -10.57 -0.90 1.11
CA THR A 85 -9.58 -1.94 0.86
C THR A 85 -9.83 -2.59 -0.50
N VAL A 86 -8.79 -2.69 -1.33
CA VAL A 86 -8.81 -3.39 -2.61
C VAL A 86 -7.77 -4.50 -2.57
N ASP A 87 -8.24 -5.75 -2.53
CA ASP A 87 -7.38 -6.93 -2.64
C ASP A 87 -7.09 -7.22 -4.11
N THR A 88 -5.81 -7.15 -4.48
CA THR A 88 -5.30 -7.35 -5.84
C THR A 88 -4.64 -8.72 -6.03
N SER A 89 -4.80 -9.62 -5.05
CA SER A 89 -4.28 -10.99 -5.14
C SER A 89 -4.94 -11.73 -6.30
N GLY A 90 -4.14 -12.37 -7.15
CA GLY A 90 -4.60 -13.10 -8.33
C GLY A 90 -5.14 -12.21 -9.45
N MET A 91 -5.04 -10.88 -9.34
CA MET A 91 -5.53 -9.96 -10.36
C MET A 91 -4.39 -9.48 -11.27
N SER A 92 -4.68 -9.32 -12.55
CA SER A 92 -3.85 -8.52 -13.45
C SER A 92 -3.88 -7.04 -13.09
N GLU A 93 -2.97 -6.26 -13.66
CA GLU A 93 -2.94 -4.81 -13.50
C GLU A 93 -4.25 -4.16 -14.01
N GLN A 94 -4.77 -4.62 -15.14
CA GLN A 94 -6.00 -4.11 -15.74
C GLN A 94 -7.23 -4.43 -14.87
N GLU A 95 -7.31 -5.63 -14.29
CA GLU A 95 -8.39 -6.00 -13.35
C GLU A 95 -8.29 -5.19 -12.05
N SER A 96 -7.08 -5.02 -11.53
CA SER A 96 -6.81 -4.22 -10.33
C SER A 96 -7.24 -2.76 -10.54
N LEU A 97 -6.86 -2.16 -11.68
CA LEU A 97 -7.25 -0.80 -12.04
C LEU A 97 -8.77 -0.67 -12.22
N SER A 98 -9.40 -1.64 -12.88
CA SER A 98 -10.84 -1.65 -13.09
C SER A 98 -11.59 -1.74 -11.76
N THR A 99 -11.09 -2.54 -10.82
CA THR A 99 -11.64 -2.66 -9.46
C THR A 99 -11.46 -1.35 -8.68
N LEU A 100 -10.26 -0.77 -8.69
CA LEU A 100 -9.96 0.49 -8.02
C LEU A 100 -10.88 1.63 -8.49
N ARG A 101 -11.08 1.77 -9.81
CA ARG A 101 -11.95 2.79 -10.43
C ARG A 101 -13.41 2.75 -9.97
N ARG A 102 -13.87 1.63 -9.41
CA ARG A 102 -15.24 1.56 -8.85
C ARG A 102 -15.39 2.36 -7.57
N PHE A 103 -14.29 2.69 -6.89
CA PHE A 103 -14.27 3.43 -5.64
C PHE A 103 -13.83 4.87 -5.81
N VAL A 104 -13.05 5.17 -6.86
CA VAL A 104 -12.60 6.51 -7.19
C VAL A 104 -13.30 6.96 -8.46
N THR A 105 -14.30 7.82 -8.33
CA THR A 105 -14.93 8.49 -9.48
C THR A 105 -14.29 9.85 -9.65
N ALA A 106 -13.71 10.10 -10.83
CA ALA A 106 -13.30 11.43 -11.25
C ALA A 106 -14.51 12.23 -11.74
#